data_AF-A0A537KGP9-F1
#
_entry.id   AF-A0A537KGP9-F1
#
_cell.length_a   1.000
_cell.length_b   1.000
_cell.length_c   1.000
_cell.angle_alpha   90.00
_cell.angle_beta   90.00
_cell.angle_gamma   90.00
#
_symmetry.space_group_name_H-M   'P 1'
#
loop_
_entity.id
_entity.type
_entity.pdbx_description
1 polymer ?
#
loop_
_entity_poly.entity_id
_entity_poly.type
_entity_poly.pdbx_seq_one_letter_code
_entity_poly.pdbx_strand_id
1 'polypeptide(L)'
;MLRKILIACLILSLGCSKKTAGFVYNVPPEFEPHVQKFITEAKTRGESISIDNLIIRYDSTLSLLYCATSNVTSKQSDIQRIILFNTHKCWQNSDQLECLIFHELGHCILGREHDSSLMPKGDAKTIMYPDDIALYSSCVYNVGSNCDFLYRRSYYVDELFNPSTPVPDWEK
;
A
#
# COMPACT_ATOMS: atom_id res chain seq x y z
N MET A 1 -30.46 59.36 -43.07
CA MET A 1 -29.70 59.28 -41.80
C MET A 1 -29.98 57.93 -41.16
N LEU A 2 -29.09 56.95 -41.34
CA LEU A 2 -29.33 55.56 -40.93
C LEU A 2 -28.77 55.32 -39.52
N ARG A 3 -29.66 55.09 -38.55
CA ARG A 3 -29.35 54.68 -37.18
C ARG A 3 -28.71 53.28 -37.20
N LYS A 4 -27.46 53.16 -36.76
CA LYS A 4 -26.84 51.85 -36.44
C LYS A 4 -26.96 51.63 -34.93
N ILE A 5 -27.87 50.75 -34.52
CA ILE A 5 -27.95 50.24 -33.15
C ILE A 5 -27.02 49.04 -33.08
N LEU A 6 -25.90 49.19 -32.36
CA LEU A 6 -25.04 48.07 -31.98
C LEU A 6 -25.66 47.37 -30.76
N ILE A 7 -26.17 46.16 -30.95
CA ILE A 7 -26.55 45.27 -29.85
C ILE A 7 -25.30 44.46 -29.50
N ALA A 8 -24.65 44.83 -28.40
CA ALA A 8 -23.60 44.00 -27.79
C ALA A 8 -24.28 42.90 -26.95
N CYS A 9 -24.32 41.68 -27.48
CA CYS A 9 -24.73 40.49 -26.74
C CYS A 9 -23.61 40.07 -25.79
N LEU A 10 -23.75 40.42 -24.50
CA LEU A 10 -22.87 39.96 -23.44
C LEU A 10 -23.30 38.54 -23.01
N ILE A 11 -22.65 37.53 -23.58
CA ILE A 11 -22.85 36.13 -23.18
C ILE A 11 -22.06 35.90 -21.89
N LEU A 12 -22.76 35.99 -20.75
CA LEU A 12 -22.26 35.54 -19.45
C LEU A 12 -22.36 34.01 -19.39
N SER A 13 -21.28 33.33 -19.78
CA SER A 13 -21.14 31.90 -19.55
C SER A 13 -20.90 31.65 -18.06
N LEU A 14 -21.97 31.28 -17.34
CA LEU A 14 -21.89 30.67 -16.01
C LEU A 14 -21.27 29.28 -16.15
N GLY A 15 -19.94 29.23 -16.12
CA GLY A 15 -19.17 28.00 -15.98
C GLY A 15 -19.38 27.41 -14.59
N CYS A 16 -20.35 26.49 -14.47
CA CYS A 16 -20.51 25.69 -13.28
C CYS A 16 -19.36 24.67 -13.24
N SER A 17 -18.27 25.01 -12.56
CA SER A 17 -17.24 24.03 -12.23
C SER A 17 -17.85 23.02 -11.27
N LYS A 18 -18.19 21.81 -11.74
CA LYS A 18 -18.38 20.68 -10.82
C LYS A 18 -17.13 20.63 -9.96
N LYS A 19 -17.24 20.91 -8.66
CA LYS A 19 -16.17 20.64 -7.70
C LYS A 19 -15.92 19.13 -7.81
N THR A 20 -14.84 18.74 -8.46
CA THR A 20 -14.28 17.41 -8.26
C THR A 20 -14.04 17.30 -6.77
N ALA A 21 -14.75 16.37 -6.11
CA ALA A 21 -14.39 16.02 -4.75
C ALA A 21 -12.91 15.62 -4.79
N GLY A 22 -12.07 16.34 -4.04
CA GLY A 22 -10.63 16.05 -3.99
C GLY A 22 -10.39 14.64 -3.45
N PHE A 23 -9.15 14.15 -3.57
CA PHE A 23 -8.77 12.92 -2.92
C PHE A 23 -8.97 12.99 -1.41
N VAL A 24 -9.23 11.84 -0.81
CA VAL A 24 -9.47 11.69 0.62
C VAL A 24 -8.37 10.82 1.21
N TYR A 25 -7.80 11.31 2.31
CA TYR A 25 -7.01 10.52 3.25
C TYR A 25 -7.89 10.14 4.43
N ASN A 26 -8.10 8.83 4.65
CA ASN A 26 -8.85 8.32 5.79
C ASN A 26 -8.31 6.93 6.18
N VAL A 27 -7.43 6.90 7.17
CA VAL A 27 -6.80 5.69 7.67
C VAL A 27 -7.15 5.52 9.15
N PRO A 28 -7.72 4.38 9.58
CA PRO A 28 -7.96 4.07 10.97
C PRO A 28 -6.69 4.20 11.84
N PRO A 29 -6.80 4.69 13.09
CA PRO A 29 -5.63 4.93 13.95
C PRO A 29 -4.73 3.71 14.19
N GLU A 30 -5.27 2.50 14.10
CA GLU A 30 -4.50 1.25 14.24
C GLU A 30 -3.57 0.95 13.05
N PHE A 31 -3.85 1.49 11.87
CA PHE A 31 -3.06 1.28 10.66
C PHE A 31 -2.10 2.46 10.38
N GLU A 32 -2.44 3.65 10.87
CA GLU A 32 -1.68 4.88 10.67
C GLU A 32 -0.18 4.74 11.01
N PRO A 33 0.23 4.13 12.15
CA PRO A 33 1.65 3.97 12.47
C PRO A 33 2.42 3.17 11.41
N HIS A 34 1.78 2.16 10.81
CA HIS A 34 2.40 1.33 9.77
C HIS A 34 2.49 2.07 8.43
N VAL A 35 1.48 2.88 8.09
CA VAL A 35 1.53 3.76 6.89
C VAL A 35 2.67 4.79 7.04
N GLN A 36 2.80 5.43 8.20
CA GLN A 36 3.90 6.38 8.44
C GLN A 36 5.27 5.69 8.46
N LYS A 37 5.33 4.45 8.96
CA LYS A 37 6.56 3.65 8.90
C LYS A 37 6.94 3.35 7.45
N PHE A 38 6.00 2.98 6.59
CA PHE A 38 6.24 2.77 5.16
C PHE A 38 6.82 4.03 4.50
N ILE A 39 6.23 5.20 4.75
CA ILE A 39 6.74 6.50 4.22
C ILE A 39 8.16 6.78 4.73
N THR A 40 8.41 6.49 6.01
CA THR A 40 9.75 6.66 6.61
C THR A 40 10.77 5.72 5.95
N GLU A 41 10.43 4.45 5.76
CA GLU A 41 11.28 3.45 5.11
C GLU A 41 11.53 3.74 3.62
N ALA A 42 10.56 4.33 2.92
CA ALA A 42 10.76 4.84 1.57
C ALA A 42 11.82 5.96 1.58
N LYS A 43 11.67 6.91 2.50
CA LYS A 43 12.59 8.05 2.62
C LYS A 43 14.02 7.62 2.94
N THR A 44 14.22 6.61 3.80
CA THR A 44 15.57 6.10 4.10
C THR A 44 16.24 5.46 2.89
N ARG A 45 15.46 5.05 1.89
CA ARG A 45 15.92 4.48 0.61
C ARG A 45 15.93 5.47 -0.55
N GLY A 46 15.75 6.77 -0.25
CA GLY A 46 15.79 7.84 -1.25
C GLY A 46 14.48 8.03 -2.04
N GLU A 47 13.41 7.33 -1.67
CA GLU A 47 12.08 7.46 -2.27
C GLU A 47 11.28 8.53 -1.51
N SER A 48 10.87 9.60 -2.19
CA SER A 48 10.05 10.67 -1.59
C SER A 48 8.57 10.42 -1.89
N ILE A 49 7.88 9.73 -0.98
CA ILE A 49 6.47 9.39 -1.10
C ILE A 49 5.60 10.34 -0.27
N SER A 50 4.53 10.86 -0.87
CA SER A 50 3.43 11.56 -0.19
C SER A 50 2.13 10.80 -0.44
N ILE A 51 1.37 10.55 0.61
CA ILE A 51 0.11 9.80 0.55
C ILE A 51 -1.01 10.66 1.13
N ASP A 52 -1.81 11.28 0.28
CA ASP A 52 -2.96 12.12 0.63
C ASP A 52 -4.29 11.59 0.05
N ASN A 53 -4.23 10.44 -0.62
CA ASN A 53 -5.32 9.83 -1.39
C ASN A 53 -5.56 8.36 -1.01
N LEU A 54 -5.34 8.00 0.26
CA LEU A 54 -5.49 6.65 0.77
C LEU A 54 -6.66 6.53 1.73
N ILE A 55 -7.55 5.58 1.46
CA ILE A 55 -8.57 5.12 2.40
C ILE A 55 -8.23 3.69 2.81
N ILE A 56 -8.17 3.42 4.11
CA ILE A 56 -8.17 2.06 4.64
C ILE A 56 -9.47 1.84 5.40
N ARG A 57 -10.15 0.72 5.16
CA ARG A 57 -11.38 0.38 5.88
C ARG A 57 -11.62 -1.11 5.91
N TYR A 58 -12.40 -1.55 6.88
CA TYR A 58 -12.90 -2.91 6.93
C TYR A 58 -14.04 -3.11 5.91
N ASP A 59 -14.10 -4.31 5.33
CA ASP A 59 -15.18 -4.74 4.44
C ASP A 59 -15.56 -6.20 4.75
N SER A 60 -16.79 -6.40 5.23
CA SER A 60 -17.31 -7.74 5.57
C SER A 60 -17.71 -8.57 4.34
N THR A 61 -17.71 -7.97 3.14
CA THR A 61 -17.99 -8.67 1.88
C THR A 61 -16.73 -9.27 1.26
N LEU A 62 -15.55 -8.94 1.80
CA LEU A 62 -14.30 -9.53 1.36
C LEU A 62 -14.29 -11.04 1.66
N SER A 63 -13.85 -11.83 0.68
CA SER A 63 -13.69 -13.28 0.85
C SER A 63 -12.83 -13.57 2.08
N LEU A 64 -13.22 -14.56 2.88
CA LEU A 64 -12.45 -15.02 4.05
C LEU A 64 -11.06 -15.57 3.69
N LEU A 65 -10.79 -15.79 2.39
CA LEU A 65 -9.47 -16.17 1.90
C LEU A 65 -8.48 -15.00 1.84
N TYR A 66 -8.97 -13.76 1.79
CA TYR A 66 -8.12 -12.57 1.68
C TYR A 66 -8.15 -11.78 2.98
N CYS A 67 -6.95 -11.40 3.44
CA CYS A 67 -6.78 -10.56 4.62
C CYS A 67 -6.95 -9.07 4.32
N ALA A 68 -6.49 -8.66 3.14
CA ALA A 68 -6.77 -7.36 2.58
C ALA A 68 -6.75 -7.43 1.04
N THR A 69 -7.18 -6.35 0.40
CA THR A 69 -7.00 -6.15 -1.03
C THR A 69 -7.00 -4.66 -1.36
N SER A 70 -6.16 -4.27 -2.32
CA SER A 70 -6.21 -2.93 -2.90
C SER A 70 -7.11 -2.87 -4.14
N ASN A 71 -7.77 -1.72 -4.33
CA ASN A 71 -8.52 -1.45 -5.56
C ASN A 71 -7.64 -1.18 -6.79
N VAL A 72 -6.32 -1.00 -6.61
CA VAL A 72 -5.41 -0.62 -7.70
C VAL A 72 -3.99 -1.13 -7.46
N THR A 73 -3.36 -1.62 -8.52
CA THR A 73 -1.90 -1.82 -8.58
C THR A 73 -1.32 -0.76 -9.52
N SER A 74 -0.78 0.33 -8.97
CA SER A 74 -0.25 1.44 -9.77
C SER A 74 0.66 2.38 -8.96
N LYS A 75 1.67 2.94 -9.61
CA LYS A 75 2.48 4.05 -9.08
C LYS A 75 1.81 5.42 -9.24
N GLN A 76 0.75 5.51 -10.03
CA GLN A 76 0.10 6.78 -10.35
C GLN A 76 -0.58 7.38 -9.11
N SER A 77 -0.37 8.68 -8.88
CA SER A 77 -0.90 9.42 -7.72
C SER A 77 -2.24 10.11 -7.97
N ASP A 78 -2.77 10.06 -9.18
CA ASP A 78 -4.04 10.68 -9.60
C ASP A 78 -5.25 9.73 -9.47
N ILE A 79 -5.15 8.73 -8.60
CA ILE A 79 -6.19 7.73 -8.35
C ILE A 79 -6.49 7.69 -6.85
N GLN A 80 -7.77 7.64 -6.45
CA GLN A 80 -8.13 7.34 -5.07
C GLN A 80 -7.76 5.88 -4.75
N ARG A 81 -6.86 5.68 -3.80
CA ARG A 81 -6.42 4.36 -3.34
C ARG A 81 -7.29 3.92 -2.18
N ILE A 82 -7.72 2.67 -2.22
CA ILE A 82 -8.57 2.05 -1.21
C ILE A 82 -8.00 0.68 -0.90
N ILE A 83 -7.69 0.43 0.36
CA ILE A 83 -7.36 -0.91 0.86
C ILE A 83 -8.52 -1.38 1.73
N LEU A 84 -9.10 -2.52 1.35
CA LEU A 84 -10.17 -3.18 2.07
C LEU A 84 -9.57 -4.28 2.94
N PHE A 85 -9.72 -4.18 4.24
CA PHE A 85 -9.31 -5.23 5.18
C PHE A 85 -10.50 -6.14 5.50
N ASN A 86 -10.23 -7.43 5.65
CA ASN A 86 -11.24 -8.35 6.13
C ASN A 86 -11.64 -8.00 7.57
N THR A 87 -12.93 -8.11 7.90
CA THR A 87 -13.40 -7.99 9.29
C THR A 87 -12.89 -9.13 10.19
N HIS A 88 -12.49 -10.26 9.60
CA HIS A 88 -11.76 -11.30 10.32
C HIS A 88 -10.28 -10.93 10.40
N LYS A 89 -9.77 -10.76 11.63
CA LYS A 89 -8.39 -10.35 11.87
C LYS A 89 -7.41 -11.48 11.51
N CYS A 90 -6.66 -11.32 10.42
CA CYS A 90 -5.68 -12.30 9.97
C CYS A 90 -4.35 -12.28 10.73
N TRP A 91 -3.97 -11.16 11.33
CA TRP A 91 -2.67 -10.99 11.96
C TRP A 91 -2.73 -11.21 13.47
N GLN A 92 -1.67 -11.81 14.01
CA GLN A 92 -1.53 -12.15 15.42
C GLN A 92 -0.73 -11.10 16.20
N ASN A 93 0.21 -10.41 15.54
CA ASN A 93 1.09 -9.42 16.16
C ASN A 93 1.30 -8.20 15.24
N SER A 94 2.04 -7.20 15.71
CA SER A 94 2.31 -5.96 14.98
C SER A 94 3.16 -6.16 13.72
N ASP A 95 4.05 -7.16 13.73
CA ASP A 95 4.96 -7.41 12.60
C ASP A 95 4.21 -8.02 11.41
N GLN A 96 3.24 -8.90 11.67
CA GLN A 96 2.36 -9.43 10.65
C GLN A 96 1.43 -8.35 10.09
N LEU A 97 0.92 -7.45 10.95
CA LEU A 97 0.13 -6.30 10.49
C LEU A 97 0.96 -5.37 9.59
N GLU A 98 2.20 -5.11 9.99
CA GLU A 98 3.13 -4.33 9.19
C GLU A 98 3.39 -4.99 7.84
N CYS A 99 3.67 -6.29 7.82
CA CYS A 99 3.90 -7.05 6.60
C CYS A 99 2.72 -6.94 5.65
N LEU A 100 1.49 -7.12 6.14
CA LEU A 100 0.27 -6.99 5.36
C LEU A 100 0.08 -5.55 4.84
N ILE A 101 0.24 -4.52 5.67
CA ILE A 101 0.11 -3.12 5.22
C ILE A 101 1.17 -2.78 4.17
N PHE A 102 2.42 -3.21 4.36
CA PHE A 102 3.49 -2.95 3.42
C PHE A 102 3.25 -3.68 2.08
N HIS A 103 2.70 -4.89 2.12
CA HIS A 103 2.27 -5.62 0.93
C HIS A 103 1.20 -4.84 0.15
N GLU A 104 0.12 -4.41 0.81
CA GLU A 104 -0.96 -3.65 0.17
C GLU A 104 -0.51 -2.26 -0.34
N LEU A 105 0.39 -1.59 0.38
CA LEU A 105 1.03 -0.35 -0.08
C LEU A 105 2.00 -0.62 -1.24
N GLY A 106 2.60 -1.82 -1.30
CA GLY A 106 3.35 -2.30 -2.45
C GLY A 106 2.50 -2.29 -3.72
N HIS A 107 1.26 -2.78 -3.66
CA HIS A 107 0.31 -2.69 -4.77
C HIS A 107 -0.03 -1.22 -5.10
N CYS A 108 -0.59 -0.48 -4.15
CA CYS A 108 -1.26 0.77 -4.46
C CYS A 108 -0.36 2.00 -4.53
N ILE A 109 0.84 1.96 -3.92
CA ILE A 109 1.81 3.05 -3.95
C ILE A 109 2.98 2.74 -4.88
N LEU A 110 3.50 1.51 -4.83
CA LEU A 110 4.67 1.12 -5.63
C LEU A 110 4.31 0.39 -6.92
N GLY A 111 3.03 0.11 -7.18
CA GLY A 111 2.60 -0.61 -8.39
C GLY A 111 3.26 -1.98 -8.54
N ARG A 112 3.53 -2.66 -7.42
CA ARG A 112 4.16 -3.98 -7.39
C ARG A 112 3.06 -5.04 -7.55
N GLU A 113 3.26 -6.00 -8.45
CA GLU A 113 2.40 -7.18 -8.56
C GLU A 113 2.86 -8.27 -7.60
N HIS A 114 2.01 -9.27 -7.36
CA HIS A 114 2.43 -10.48 -6.67
C HIS A 114 3.61 -11.16 -7.39
N ASP A 115 4.55 -11.71 -6.62
CA ASP A 115 5.66 -12.52 -7.13
C ASP A 115 5.84 -13.74 -6.21
N SER A 116 5.55 -14.92 -6.76
CA SER A 116 5.62 -16.21 -6.07
C SER A 116 6.99 -16.91 -6.20
N SER A 117 8.01 -16.18 -6.64
CA SER A 117 9.37 -16.73 -6.72
C SER A 117 9.98 -16.97 -5.34
N LEU A 118 10.80 -18.02 -5.27
CA LEU A 118 11.51 -18.43 -4.06
C LEU A 118 13.01 -18.19 -4.21
N MET A 119 13.67 -17.96 -3.07
CA MET A 119 15.12 -17.94 -2.94
C MET A 119 15.71 -19.37 -2.89
N PRO A 120 17.04 -19.55 -2.97
CA PRO A 120 17.65 -20.87 -3.09
C PRO A 120 17.31 -21.88 -1.98
N LYS A 121 17.05 -21.43 -0.74
CA LYS A 121 16.63 -22.33 0.36
C LYS A 121 15.12 -22.45 0.52
N GLY A 122 14.35 -21.81 -0.35
CA GLY A 122 12.90 -21.95 -0.44
C GLY A 122 12.10 -20.87 0.28
N ASP A 123 12.72 -19.88 0.92
CA ASP A 123 12.00 -18.73 1.44
C ASP A 123 11.50 -17.83 0.30
N ALA A 124 10.37 -17.15 0.51
CA ALA A 124 9.80 -16.23 -0.47
C ALA A 124 10.78 -15.12 -0.81
N LYS A 125 10.94 -14.79 -2.09
CA LYS A 125 11.90 -13.77 -2.53
C LYS A 125 11.50 -12.34 -2.14
N THR A 126 10.20 -12.08 -2.04
CA THR A 126 9.64 -10.73 -1.92
C THR A 126 8.57 -10.68 -0.83
N ILE A 127 8.33 -9.48 -0.28
CA ILE A 127 7.14 -9.22 0.53
C ILE A 127 5.84 -9.31 -0.29
N MET A 128 5.93 -9.19 -1.61
CA MET A 128 4.81 -9.33 -2.55
C MET A 128 4.46 -10.80 -2.82
N TYR A 129 4.99 -11.74 -2.03
CA TYR A 129 4.59 -13.13 -2.10
C TYR A 129 3.12 -13.26 -1.65
N PRO A 130 2.26 -13.94 -2.41
CA PRO A 130 0.84 -14.01 -2.10
C PRO A 130 0.60 -14.82 -0.82
N ASP A 131 -0.40 -14.40 -0.05
CA ASP A 131 -0.96 -15.14 1.09
C ASP A 131 0.01 -15.44 2.25
N ASP A 132 1.17 -14.76 2.33
CA ASP A 132 2.12 -14.88 3.44
C ASP A 132 2.39 -13.53 4.12
N ILE A 133 1.81 -13.34 5.31
CA ILE A 133 2.01 -12.16 6.15
C ILE A 133 3.03 -12.38 7.27
N ALA A 134 3.66 -13.56 7.32
CA ALA A 134 4.55 -13.99 8.42
C ALA A 134 6.04 -13.92 8.05
N LEU A 135 6.38 -13.47 6.83
CA LEU A 135 7.72 -13.40 6.23
C LEU A 135 8.83 -12.87 7.15
N TYR A 136 8.50 -11.91 8.01
CA TYR A 136 9.40 -11.37 9.03
C TYR A 136 8.72 -11.17 10.38
N SER A 137 7.85 -12.10 10.77
CA SER A 137 7.13 -12.02 12.04
C SER A 137 7.98 -12.44 13.24
N SER A 138 7.76 -11.76 14.38
CA SER A 138 8.29 -12.21 15.67
C SER A 138 7.60 -13.48 16.16
N CYS A 139 8.32 -14.29 16.94
CA CYS A 139 7.73 -15.40 17.66
C CYS A 139 6.62 -14.92 18.60
N VAL A 140 5.42 -15.46 18.46
CA VAL A 140 4.34 -15.27 19.44
C VAL A 140 4.58 -16.12 20.70
N TYR A 141 5.15 -17.33 20.54
CA TYR A 141 5.53 -18.23 21.63
C TYR A 141 6.85 -18.95 21.32
N ASN A 142 7.84 -18.83 22.21
CA ASN A 142 9.12 -19.54 22.09
C ASN A 142 9.04 -20.92 22.76
N VAL A 143 8.41 -21.89 22.09
CA VAL A 143 8.36 -23.29 22.53
C VAL A 143 9.15 -24.14 21.54
N GLY A 144 10.49 -24.03 21.59
CA GLY A 144 11.40 -24.96 20.95
C GLY A 144 11.51 -24.90 19.42
N SER A 145 10.84 -23.97 18.74
CA SER A 145 11.00 -23.72 17.30
C SER A 145 11.67 -22.38 17.04
N ASN A 146 12.47 -22.31 15.97
CA ASN A 146 13.14 -21.10 15.50
C ASN A 146 12.13 -20.23 14.69
N CYS A 147 11.08 -19.75 15.36
CA CYS A 147 9.97 -18.99 14.74
C CYS A 147 10.23 -17.48 14.58
N ASP A 148 11.39 -16.99 15.02
CA ASP A 148 11.69 -15.56 15.02
C ASP A 148 12.35 -15.17 13.70
N PHE A 149 11.57 -14.52 12.84
CA PHE A 149 12.00 -14.10 11.52
C PHE A 149 12.24 -12.58 11.44
N LEU A 150 12.28 -11.88 12.57
CA LEU A 150 12.49 -10.42 12.60
C LEU A 150 13.76 -9.98 11.87
N TYR A 151 14.81 -10.79 11.90
CA TYR A 151 16.08 -10.50 11.21
C TYR A 151 15.90 -10.36 9.68
N ARG A 152 14.87 -11.00 9.11
CA ARG A 152 14.55 -10.96 7.67
C ARG A 152 13.90 -9.65 7.25
N ARG A 153 13.35 -8.88 8.19
CA ARG A 153 12.61 -7.63 7.90
C ARG A 153 13.41 -6.68 7.03
N SER A 154 14.69 -6.49 7.35
CA SER A 154 15.57 -5.57 6.59
C SER A 154 15.59 -5.91 5.10
N TYR A 155 15.84 -7.18 4.77
CA TYR A 155 15.84 -7.68 3.40
C TYR A 155 14.50 -7.45 2.69
N TYR A 156 13.38 -7.84 3.30
CA TYR A 156 12.08 -7.74 2.63
C TYR A 156 11.64 -6.28 2.39
N VAL A 157 11.97 -5.38 3.32
CA VAL A 157 11.70 -3.94 3.12
C VAL A 157 12.65 -3.35 2.07
N ASP A 158 13.93 -3.75 2.05
CA ASP A 158 14.85 -3.36 0.97
C ASP A 158 14.35 -3.84 -0.41
N GLU A 159 13.91 -5.10 -0.49
CA GLU A 159 13.38 -5.70 -1.71
C GLU A 159 12.09 -5.02 -2.20
N LEU A 160 11.21 -4.62 -1.27
CA LEU A 160 9.96 -3.93 -1.60
C LEU A 160 10.20 -2.65 -2.41
N PHE A 161 11.17 -1.84 -1.98
CA PHE A 161 11.54 -0.59 -2.65
C PHE A 161 12.57 -0.78 -3.77
N ASN A 162 13.35 -1.86 -3.73
CA ASN A 162 14.32 -2.22 -4.76
C ASN A 162 14.24 -3.71 -5.12
N PRO A 163 13.51 -4.06 -6.21
CA PRO A 163 13.36 -5.45 -6.65
C PRO A 163 14.66 -6.13 -7.09
N SER A 164 15.74 -5.36 -7.23
CA SER A 164 17.10 -5.87 -7.54
C SER A 164 17.92 -6.15 -6.28
N THR A 165 17.30 -6.11 -5.08
CA THR A 165 17.97 -6.45 -3.82
C THR A 165 18.57 -7.86 -3.90
N PRO A 166 19.89 -8.03 -3.65
CA PRO A 166 20.54 -9.33 -3.75
C PRO A 166 20.02 -10.32 -2.71
N VAL A 167 20.08 -11.61 -3.04
CA VAL A 167 19.78 -12.70 -2.11
C VAL A 167 20.66 -12.55 -0.83
N PRO A 168 20.07 -12.55 0.37
CA PRO A 168 20.78 -12.33 1.61
C PRO A 168 21.54 -13.59 2.03
N ASP A 169 22.56 -13.44 2.88
CA ASP A 169 23.45 -14.56 3.25
C ASP A 169 22.74 -15.75 3.89
N TRP A 170 21.62 -15.52 4.58
CA TRP A 170 20.84 -16.60 5.18
C TRP A 170 20.13 -17.49 4.14
N GLU A 171 19.97 -17.02 2.89
CA GLU A 171 19.37 -17.75 1.75
C GLU A 171 20.36 -18.21 0.68
N LYS A 172 21.66 -17.94 0.87
CA LYS A 172 22.71 -18.44 -0.02
C LYS A 172 23.05 -19.91 0.24
#